data_AF-A0AAD6AA16-F1
#
_entry.id   AF-A0AAD6AA16-F1
#
_cell.length_a   1.000
_cell.length_b   1.000
_cell.length_c   1.000
_cell.angle_alpha   90.00
_cell.angle_beta   90.00
_cell.angle_gamma   90.00
#
_symmetry.space_group_name_H-M   'P 1'
#
loop_
_entity.id
_entity.type
_entity.pdbx_description
1 polymer ?
#
loop_
_entity_poly.entity_id
_entity_poly.type
_entity_poly.pdbx_seq_one_letter_code
_entity_poly.pdbx_strand_id
1 'polypeptide(L)'
;MHCVSSKYSVMMVSFCQGALLLILAAAMAVYADMKVDCGPDFLTLIWTESRPQADTSLLRLGNCFPTSFSAGEAYFYVDFTDCNFRRLVTGDALVYSNDLTYVASADSYNLAFTHPVVCAYERPKDWYATIYDPVFKTYSLGDLQFNIGLMNDDFSGPAESTRFPLGSIIPIMASVVQETHQPLLLLLEECVAATIPELYTESTMYPIISNKGCLLESVSSRSKFEPRQKSSEIRLSLQTFTFAMGEEKHGMVQKAVIGPFTITDVNS
;
A
#
# COMPACT_ATOMS: atom_id res chain seq x y z
N MET A 1 22.95 -61.34 -8.73
CA MET A 1 23.00 -60.10 -9.55
C MET A 1 21.82 -60.12 -10.50
N HIS A 2 21.11 -58.99 -10.63
CA HIS A 2 19.97 -58.72 -11.54
C HIS A 2 18.66 -59.52 -11.38
N CYS A 3 17.63 -58.78 -10.91
CA CYS A 3 16.38 -58.42 -11.62
C CYS A 3 15.25 -59.45 -11.89
N VAL A 4 14.00 -58.94 -11.73
CA VAL A 4 12.75 -59.24 -12.46
C VAL A 4 11.68 -60.13 -11.76
N SER A 5 10.70 -59.45 -11.13
CA SER A 5 9.30 -59.29 -11.61
C SER A 5 8.12 -60.00 -10.93
N SER A 6 7.07 -59.17 -10.80
CA SER A 6 5.62 -59.43 -10.99
C SER A 6 4.86 -60.25 -9.96
N LYS A 7 3.59 -59.97 -9.68
CA LYS A 7 2.69 -58.80 -9.65
C LYS A 7 1.30 -59.40 -9.49
N TYR A 8 0.56 -58.94 -8.47
CA TYR A 8 -0.90 -58.97 -8.34
C TYR A 8 -1.56 -60.34 -8.27
N SER A 9 -2.69 -60.56 -7.63
CA SER A 9 -3.62 -59.89 -6.72
C SER A 9 -4.73 -60.94 -6.61
N VAL A 10 -5.51 -60.97 -5.54
CA VAL A 10 -6.98 -61.16 -5.58
C VAL A 10 -7.47 -61.54 -4.17
N MET A 11 -8.39 -60.71 -3.70
CA MET A 11 -9.45 -61.00 -2.75
C MET A 11 -9.11 -60.98 -1.27
N MET A 12 -9.32 -59.83 -0.64
CA MET A 12 -9.97 -59.85 0.67
C MET A 12 -10.66 -58.51 1.00
N VAL A 13 -11.91 -58.65 1.42
CA VAL A 13 -12.70 -57.72 2.25
C VAL A 13 -13.39 -56.56 1.53
N SER A 14 -14.46 -56.95 0.83
CA SER A 14 -15.73 -56.20 0.82
C SER A 14 -16.22 -56.05 2.26
N PHE A 15 -16.21 -54.84 2.84
CA PHE A 15 -17.06 -54.43 3.99
C PHE A 15 -16.92 -52.94 4.43
N CYS A 16 -16.27 -52.05 3.66
CA CYS A 16 -15.98 -50.67 4.14
C CYS A 16 -16.27 -49.52 3.15
N GLN A 17 -17.27 -49.63 2.26
CA GLN A 17 -17.63 -48.49 1.39
C GLN A 17 -19.13 -48.14 1.36
N GLY A 18 -19.97 -48.85 2.13
CA GLY A 18 -21.41 -48.57 2.23
C GLY A 18 -21.82 -47.50 3.25
N ALA A 19 -20.87 -46.93 4.00
CA ALA A 19 -21.13 -45.93 5.04
C ALA A 19 -20.45 -44.57 4.78
N LEU A 20 -19.91 -44.35 3.58
CA LEU A 20 -19.31 -43.07 3.16
C LEU A 20 -20.14 -42.32 2.11
N LEU A 21 -21.39 -42.73 1.90
CA LEU A 21 -22.43 -41.80 1.46
C LEU A 21 -23.01 -41.16 2.72
N LEU A 22 -22.69 -39.88 2.96
CA LEU A 22 -23.60 -38.82 3.46
C LEU A 22 -22.99 -37.69 4.32
N ILE A 23 -21.66 -37.60 4.52
CA ILE A 23 -21.07 -36.47 5.30
C ILE A 23 -19.70 -36.13 4.66
N LEU A 24 -19.59 -35.30 3.62
CA LEU A 24 -19.53 -33.83 3.68
C LEU A 24 -19.88 -33.25 2.29
N ALA A 25 -21.15 -33.34 1.89
CA ALA A 25 -21.74 -32.24 1.15
C ALA A 25 -22.23 -31.23 2.20
N ALA A 26 -21.28 -30.67 2.97
CA ALA A 26 -21.56 -29.50 3.78
C ALA A 26 -21.77 -28.37 2.78
N ALA A 27 -23.02 -27.98 2.63
CA ALA A 27 -23.46 -26.88 1.79
C ALA A 27 -22.53 -25.68 1.96
N MET A 28 -21.68 -25.42 0.96
CA MET A 28 -21.27 -24.05 0.68
C MET A 28 -22.52 -23.38 0.14
N ALA A 29 -23.37 -22.94 1.05
CA ALA A 29 -24.34 -21.94 0.71
C ALA A 29 -23.55 -20.67 0.40
N VAL A 30 -23.21 -20.52 -0.89
CA VAL A 30 -22.69 -19.27 -1.45
C VAL A 30 -23.85 -18.29 -1.36
N TYR A 31 -23.97 -17.61 -0.22
CA TYR A 31 -25.07 -16.69 0.04
C TYR A 31 -24.91 -15.33 -0.68
N ALA A 32 -23.94 -15.19 -1.58
CA ALA A 32 -23.88 -14.12 -2.57
C ALA A 32 -22.89 -14.45 -3.70
N ASP A 33 -23.20 -14.04 -4.92
CA ASP A 33 -22.31 -14.17 -6.10
C ASP A 33 -21.78 -12.78 -6.48
N MET A 34 -20.45 -12.60 -6.39
CA MET A 34 -19.75 -11.35 -6.72
C MET A 34 -19.03 -11.52 -8.06
N LYS A 35 -19.42 -10.72 -9.05
CA LYS A 35 -18.77 -10.69 -10.37
C LYS A 35 -18.08 -9.35 -10.56
N VAL A 36 -16.78 -9.40 -10.85
CA VAL A 36 -15.96 -8.22 -11.09
C VAL A 36 -15.40 -8.31 -12.50
N ASP A 37 -15.56 -7.25 -13.27
CA ASP A 37 -14.95 -7.08 -14.58
C ASP A 37 -14.07 -5.82 -14.58
N CYS A 38 -12.82 -5.99 -15.01
CA CYS A 38 -11.76 -5.01 -14.87
C CYS A 38 -11.46 -4.41 -16.26
N GLY A 39 -11.94 -3.20 -16.51
CA GLY A 39 -11.59 -2.41 -17.69
C GLY A 39 -10.18 -1.80 -17.58
N PRO A 40 -9.71 -0.99 -18.53
CA PRO A 40 -8.39 -0.37 -18.45
C PRO A 40 -8.27 0.63 -17.29
N ASP A 41 -9.27 1.50 -17.12
CA ASP A 41 -9.25 2.60 -16.14
C ASP A 41 -10.47 2.59 -15.19
N PHE A 42 -11.35 1.61 -15.37
CA PHE A 42 -12.59 1.45 -14.61
C PHE A 42 -12.83 -0.01 -14.28
N LEU A 43 -13.77 -0.27 -13.39
CA LEU A 43 -14.30 -1.60 -13.12
C LEU A 43 -15.82 -1.60 -13.16
N THR A 44 -16.38 -2.78 -13.40
CA THR A 44 -17.78 -3.06 -13.11
C THR A 44 -17.90 -4.19 -12.11
N LEU A 45 -18.81 -4.05 -11.15
CA LEU A 45 -19.06 -5.04 -10.13
C LEU A 45 -20.56 -5.30 -10.04
N ILE A 46 -20.94 -6.57 -10.08
CA ILE A 46 -22.30 -7.05 -9.83
C ILE A 46 -22.28 -7.89 -8.55
N TRP A 47 -23.06 -7.47 -7.58
CA TRP A 47 -23.32 -8.24 -6.36
C TRP A 47 -24.72 -8.83 -6.40
N THR A 48 -24.83 -10.15 -6.38
CA THR A 48 -26.12 -10.86 -6.27
C THR A 48 -26.38 -11.22 -4.81
N GLU A 49 -27.41 -10.61 -4.22
CA GLU A 49 -27.80 -10.81 -2.83
C GLU A 49 -28.83 -11.94 -2.73
N SER A 50 -28.52 -12.97 -1.95
CA SER A 50 -29.42 -14.11 -1.74
C SER A 50 -30.04 -14.14 -0.35
N ARG A 51 -29.56 -13.28 0.57
CA ARG A 51 -30.16 -13.16 1.90
C ARG A 51 -31.49 -12.42 1.78
N PRO A 52 -32.54 -12.90 2.44
CA PRO A 52 -33.81 -12.19 2.45
C PRO A 52 -33.64 -10.79 3.07
N GLN A 53 -34.48 -9.84 2.65
CA GLN A 53 -34.58 -8.46 3.15
C GLN A 53 -33.25 -7.69 3.28
N ALA A 54 -32.20 -8.09 2.59
CA ALA A 54 -30.96 -7.34 2.53
C ALA A 54 -31.14 -6.16 1.57
N ASP A 55 -31.01 -4.96 2.10
CA ASP A 55 -31.09 -3.74 1.30
C ASP A 55 -29.76 -3.49 0.58
N THR A 56 -29.70 -3.88 -0.69
CA THR A 56 -28.52 -3.75 -1.56
C THR A 56 -28.07 -2.30 -1.74
N SER A 57 -28.92 -1.29 -1.48
CA SER A 57 -28.55 0.12 -1.50
C SER A 57 -27.55 0.50 -0.39
N LEU A 58 -27.42 -0.33 0.64
CA LEU A 58 -26.49 -0.16 1.75
C LEU A 58 -25.07 -0.67 1.43
N LEU A 59 -24.88 -1.31 0.28
CA LEU A 59 -23.55 -1.71 -0.18
C LEU A 59 -22.70 -0.48 -0.50
N ARG A 60 -21.42 -0.56 -0.18
CA ARG A 60 -20.42 0.45 -0.57
C ARG A 60 -19.22 -0.22 -1.20
N LEU A 61 -18.76 0.31 -2.32
CA LEU A 61 -17.44 -0.01 -2.86
C LEU A 61 -16.51 1.14 -2.51
N GLY A 62 -15.64 0.93 -1.52
CA GLY A 62 -14.94 2.04 -0.86
C GLY A 62 -15.93 3.02 -0.21
N ASN A 63 -15.95 4.27 -0.67
CA ASN A 63 -16.92 5.28 -0.22
C ASN A 63 -18.08 5.52 -1.20
N CYS A 64 -18.19 4.76 -2.29
CA CYS A 64 -19.23 4.94 -3.29
C CYS A 64 -20.46 4.07 -3.04
N PHE A 65 -21.61 4.62 -3.39
CA PHE A 65 -22.89 3.90 -3.46
C PHE A 65 -22.98 3.10 -4.77
N PRO A 66 -23.88 2.10 -4.86
CA PRO A 66 -24.13 1.40 -6.11
C PRO A 66 -24.63 2.38 -7.17
N THR A 67 -24.16 2.22 -8.41
CA THR A 67 -24.64 2.97 -9.58
C THR A 67 -26.12 2.68 -9.84
N SER A 68 -26.52 1.42 -9.66
CA SER A 68 -27.93 1.01 -9.64
C SER A 68 -28.10 -0.18 -8.70
N PHE A 69 -29.32 -0.37 -8.20
CA PHE A 69 -29.62 -1.45 -7.26
C PHE A 69 -31.08 -1.90 -7.37
N SER A 70 -31.33 -3.13 -6.95
CA SER A 70 -32.64 -3.79 -6.86
C SER A 70 -32.68 -4.70 -5.63
N ALA A 71 -33.83 -5.30 -5.33
CA ALA A 71 -33.99 -6.15 -4.14
C ALA A 71 -33.02 -7.35 -4.05
N GLY A 72 -32.40 -7.77 -5.16
CA GLY A 72 -31.47 -8.90 -5.19
C GLY A 72 -30.13 -8.61 -5.87
N GLU A 73 -29.90 -7.39 -6.35
CA GLU A 73 -28.69 -7.07 -7.10
C GLU A 73 -28.23 -5.64 -6.84
N ALA A 74 -26.93 -5.42 -6.71
CA ALA A 74 -26.31 -4.10 -6.78
C ALA A 74 -25.26 -4.09 -7.90
N TYR A 75 -25.29 -3.03 -8.69
CA TYR A 75 -24.36 -2.79 -9.78
C TYR A 75 -23.51 -1.55 -9.49
N PHE A 76 -22.21 -1.68 -9.74
CA PHE A 76 -21.24 -0.60 -9.66
C PHE A 76 -20.55 -0.45 -11.02
N TYR A 77 -20.47 0.79 -11.49
CA TYR A 77 -19.56 1.25 -12.51
C TYR A 77 -18.70 2.34 -11.88
N VAL A 78 -17.40 2.11 -11.77
CA VAL A 78 -16.49 2.97 -11.01
C VAL A 78 -15.15 3.12 -11.74
N ASP A 79 -14.73 4.35 -11.96
CA ASP A 79 -13.37 4.68 -12.40
C ASP A 79 -12.37 4.48 -11.25
N PHE A 80 -11.16 3.99 -11.55
CA PHE A 80 -10.15 3.73 -10.52
C PHE A 80 -9.60 5.00 -9.85
N THR A 81 -9.90 6.18 -10.37
CA THR A 81 -9.60 7.47 -9.72
C THR A 81 -10.61 7.83 -8.64
N ASP A 82 -11.76 7.18 -8.64
CA ASP A 82 -12.87 7.47 -7.76
C ASP A 82 -12.93 6.47 -6.60
N CYS A 83 -13.91 6.67 -5.73
CA CYS A 83 -14.30 5.70 -4.70
C CYS A 83 -13.19 5.30 -3.71
N ASN A 84 -12.11 6.09 -3.62
CA ASN A 84 -10.90 5.81 -2.86
C ASN A 84 -10.21 4.48 -3.23
N PHE A 85 -10.16 4.15 -4.52
CA PHE A 85 -9.38 3.02 -4.99
C PHE A 85 -7.90 3.16 -4.64
N ARG A 86 -7.34 2.09 -4.04
CA ARG A 86 -5.92 2.00 -3.71
C ARG A 86 -5.17 1.52 -4.95
N ARG A 87 -4.20 2.31 -5.41
CA ARG A 87 -3.30 1.96 -6.51
C ARG A 87 -1.93 1.55 -5.98
N LEU A 88 -1.50 0.34 -6.29
CA LEU A 88 -0.16 -0.17 -6.02
C LEU A 88 0.58 -0.38 -7.35
N VAL A 89 1.80 0.13 -7.44
CA VAL A 89 2.68 -0.08 -8.60
C VAL A 89 3.93 -0.82 -8.12
N THR A 90 4.19 -2.00 -8.68
CA THR A 90 5.40 -2.78 -8.46
C THR A 90 6.28 -2.75 -9.71
N GLY A 91 7.42 -3.46 -9.68
CA GLY A 91 8.30 -3.56 -10.85
C GLY A 91 7.63 -4.20 -12.08
N ASP A 92 6.61 -5.03 -11.87
CA ASP A 92 5.98 -5.88 -12.87
C ASP A 92 4.45 -5.68 -12.98
N ALA A 93 3.79 -5.14 -11.97
CA ALA A 93 2.33 -5.04 -11.92
C ALA A 93 1.82 -3.65 -11.52
N LEU A 94 0.65 -3.33 -12.04
CA LEU A 94 -0.21 -2.23 -11.61
C LEU A 94 -1.47 -2.84 -11.02
N VAL A 95 -1.75 -2.57 -9.75
CA VAL A 95 -2.88 -3.18 -9.02
C VAL A 95 -3.78 -2.09 -8.46
N TYR A 96 -5.07 -2.17 -8.79
CA TYR A 96 -6.13 -1.38 -8.20
C TYR A 96 -6.95 -2.24 -7.24
N SER A 97 -7.17 -1.75 -6.03
CA SER A 97 -7.88 -2.52 -5.00
C SER A 97 -8.79 -1.65 -4.13
N ASN A 98 -9.91 -2.23 -3.72
CA ASN A 98 -10.87 -1.62 -2.79
C ASN A 98 -11.67 -2.72 -2.08
N ASP A 99 -12.58 -2.33 -1.19
CA ASP A 99 -13.40 -3.25 -0.42
C ASP A 99 -14.89 -3.01 -0.70
N LEU A 100 -15.61 -4.08 -1.02
CA LEU A 100 -17.07 -4.10 -1.04
C LEU A 100 -17.58 -4.38 0.37
N THR A 101 -18.29 -3.42 0.94
CA THR A 101 -18.80 -3.49 2.32
C THR A 101 -20.31 -3.45 2.34
N TYR A 102 -20.91 -4.26 3.20
CA TYR A 102 -22.33 -4.16 3.54
C TYR A 102 -22.44 -3.69 4.98
N VAL A 103 -23.03 -2.51 5.17
CA VAL A 103 -23.28 -1.98 6.51
C VAL A 103 -24.71 -2.33 6.90
N ALA A 104 -24.86 -3.23 7.87
CA ALA A 104 -26.15 -3.60 8.42
C ALA A 104 -26.78 -2.42 9.17
N SER A 105 -28.10 -2.22 9.01
CA SER A 105 -28.84 -1.32 9.90
C SER A 105 -29.02 -1.97 11.27
N ALA A 106 -29.12 -1.14 12.32
CA ALA A 106 -29.19 -1.60 13.72
C ALA A 106 -30.35 -2.58 13.99
N ASP A 107 -31.41 -2.51 13.19
CA ASP A 107 -32.61 -3.35 13.29
C ASP A 107 -32.64 -4.49 12.24
N SER A 108 -31.59 -4.65 11.42
CA SER A 108 -31.54 -5.72 10.42
C SER A 108 -30.97 -7.02 11.01
N TYR A 109 -31.53 -8.15 10.58
CA TYR A 109 -30.99 -9.47 10.88
C TYR A 109 -29.78 -9.84 10.00
N ASN A 110 -29.48 -9.02 8.99
CA ASN A 110 -28.38 -9.26 8.06
C ASN A 110 -27.07 -8.79 8.69
N LEU A 111 -26.09 -9.68 8.79
CA LEU A 111 -24.77 -9.32 9.31
C LEU A 111 -23.99 -8.46 8.30
N ALA A 112 -23.24 -7.50 8.83
CA ALA A 112 -22.27 -6.73 8.06
C ALA A 112 -21.17 -7.65 7.50
N PHE A 113 -20.66 -7.33 6.32
CA PHE A 113 -19.57 -8.07 5.71
C PHE A 113 -18.62 -7.14 4.94
N THR A 114 -17.45 -7.68 4.60
CA THR A 114 -16.47 -7.01 3.73
C THR A 114 -15.81 -8.03 2.81
N HIS A 115 -15.77 -7.74 1.50
CA HIS A 115 -15.10 -8.55 0.49
C HIS A 115 -14.10 -7.70 -0.31
N PRO A 116 -12.87 -8.19 -0.52
CA PRO A 116 -11.88 -7.46 -1.31
C PRO A 116 -12.22 -7.50 -2.80
N VAL A 117 -11.97 -6.39 -3.49
CA VAL A 117 -12.11 -6.23 -4.94
C VAL A 117 -10.76 -5.81 -5.49
N VAL A 118 -10.22 -6.58 -6.45
CA VAL A 118 -8.86 -6.38 -6.97
C VAL A 118 -8.85 -6.53 -8.49
N CYS A 119 -8.26 -5.55 -9.17
CA CYS A 119 -7.92 -5.58 -10.58
C CYS A 119 -6.40 -5.45 -10.72
N ALA A 120 -5.75 -6.41 -11.37
CA ALA A 120 -4.30 -6.46 -11.53
C ALA A 120 -3.92 -6.53 -13.00
N TYR A 121 -2.97 -5.70 -13.41
CA TYR A 121 -2.48 -5.57 -14.79
C TYR A 121 -0.97 -5.72 -14.80
N GLU A 122 -0.43 -6.26 -15.90
CA GLU A 122 1.01 -6.14 -16.17
C GLU A 122 1.37 -4.67 -16.37
N ARG A 123 2.47 -4.23 -15.76
CA ARG A 123 2.94 -2.84 -15.89
C ARG A 123 3.41 -2.60 -17.33
N PRO A 124 2.85 -1.61 -18.06
CA PRO A 124 3.32 -1.29 -19.40
C PRO A 124 4.81 -0.94 -19.41
N LYS A 125 5.56 -1.40 -20.42
CA LYS A 125 7.01 -1.18 -20.53
C LYS A 125 7.38 0.30 -20.60
N ASP A 126 6.51 1.11 -21.22
CA ASP A 126 6.66 2.56 -21.36
C ASP A 126 5.87 3.34 -20.28
N TRP A 127 5.48 2.67 -19.19
CA TRP A 127 4.77 3.33 -18.11
C TRP A 127 5.70 4.25 -17.33
N TYR A 128 5.39 5.53 -17.35
CA TYR A 128 5.90 6.53 -16.43
C TYR A 128 4.78 6.92 -15.47
N ALA A 129 5.11 7.19 -14.21
CA ALA A 129 4.15 7.83 -13.33
C ALA A 129 3.77 9.17 -13.96
N THR A 130 2.48 9.47 -14.08
CA THR A 130 2.03 10.81 -14.50
C THR A 130 2.73 11.83 -13.61
N ILE A 131 3.69 12.54 -14.20
CA ILE A 131 4.37 13.65 -13.54
C ILE A 131 3.32 14.75 -13.53
N TYR A 132 2.66 14.95 -12.40
CA TYR A 132 1.94 16.19 -12.16
C TYR A 132 2.97 17.29 -12.33
N ASP A 133 2.84 18.14 -13.35
CA ASP A 133 3.65 19.34 -13.47
C ASP A 133 3.19 20.25 -12.32
N PRO A 134 3.99 20.38 -11.25
CA PRO A 134 3.52 21.05 -10.05
C PRO A 134 3.36 22.53 -10.39
N VAL A 135 2.13 23.02 -10.32
CA VAL A 135 1.89 24.46 -10.33
C VAL A 135 2.40 24.99 -8.98
N PHE A 136 3.62 25.53 -8.98
CA PHE A 136 4.29 26.10 -7.79
C PHE A 136 3.66 27.41 -7.26
N LYS A 137 2.40 27.71 -7.61
CA LYS A 137 1.73 28.93 -7.16
C LYS A 137 0.84 28.61 -5.97
N THR A 138 1.36 28.84 -4.78
CA THR A 138 0.55 28.86 -3.55
C THR A 138 -0.18 30.19 -3.45
N TYR A 139 -1.51 30.15 -3.27
CA TYR A 139 -2.33 31.36 -3.09
C TYR A 139 -2.73 31.49 -1.62
N SER A 140 -1.93 32.21 -0.83
CA SER A 140 -2.26 32.55 0.57
C SER A 140 -1.36 33.67 1.08
N LEU A 141 -1.77 34.31 2.17
CA LEU A 141 -0.99 35.26 2.95
C LEU A 141 -0.36 34.51 4.14
N GLY A 142 0.91 34.14 4.05
CA GLY A 142 1.64 33.47 5.14
C GLY A 142 2.82 32.61 4.66
N ASP A 143 3.77 32.35 5.55
CA ASP A 143 4.90 31.44 5.33
C ASP A 143 4.50 29.98 5.61
N LEU A 144 4.94 29.05 4.78
CA LEU A 144 4.79 27.61 5.03
C LEU A 144 5.80 27.14 6.09
N GLN A 145 5.30 26.51 7.15
CA GLN A 145 6.16 25.91 8.18
C GLN A 145 6.30 24.41 7.92
N PHE A 146 7.47 24.01 7.45
CA PHE A 146 7.85 22.61 7.27
C PHE A 146 8.54 22.07 8.52
N ASN A 147 8.13 20.88 8.94
CA ASN A 147 8.72 20.14 10.04
C ASN A 147 9.23 18.80 9.52
N ILE A 148 10.43 18.41 9.94
CA ILE A 148 10.97 17.08 9.69
C ILE A 148 11.56 16.51 10.97
N GLY A 149 11.31 15.23 11.22
CA GLY A 149 11.74 14.58 12.45
C GLY A 149 11.90 13.08 12.31
N LEU A 150 12.70 12.53 13.23
CA LEU A 150 12.79 11.08 13.44
C LEU A 150 11.61 10.66 14.32
N MET A 151 10.99 9.54 13.99
CA MET A 151 9.77 9.06 14.64
C MET A 151 9.98 7.70 15.29
N ASN A 152 9.07 7.32 16.19
CA ASN A 152 8.94 5.94 16.63
C ASN A 152 8.57 5.03 15.46
N ASP A 153 8.81 3.72 15.60
CA ASP A 153 8.58 2.71 14.54
C ASP A 153 7.14 2.70 14.00
N ASP A 154 6.17 3.11 14.82
CA ASP A 154 4.76 3.20 14.47
C ASP A 154 4.31 4.61 14.02
N PHE A 155 5.23 5.57 13.94
CA PHE A 155 4.97 6.98 13.65
C PHE A 155 4.00 7.66 14.63
N SER A 156 3.83 7.12 15.84
CA SER A 156 2.94 7.68 16.88
C SER A 156 3.42 9.01 17.44
N GLY A 157 4.72 9.29 17.32
CA GLY A 157 5.34 10.50 17.82
C GLY A 157 6.85 10.54 17.54
N PRO A 158 7.53 11.60 18.02
CA PRO A 158 8.97 11.75 17.85
C PRO A 158 9.75 10.60 18.49
N ALA A 159 10.84 10.20 17.85
CA ALA A 159 11.76 9.21 18.39
C ALA A 159 12.42 9.73 19.67
N GLU A 160 12.49 8.89 20.71
CA GLU A 160 13.23 9.21 21.94
C GLU A 160 14.76 9.18 21.75
N SER A 161 15.23 8.52 20.70
CA SER A 161 16.65 8.31 20.40
C SER A 161 16.98 8.66 18.95
N THR A 162 18.17 9.20 18.74
CA THR A 162 18.76 9.44 17.41
C THR A 162 19.77 8.36 17.00
N ARG A 163 19.84 7.26 17.76
CA ARG A 163 20.78 6.15 17.54
C ARG A 163 20.04 4.92 17.05
N PHE A 164 20.42 4.45 15.86
CA PHE A 164 19.80 3.32 15.19
C PHE A 164 20.85 2.22 14.94
N PRO A 165 20.61 0.97 15.37
CA PRO A 165 21.50 -0.15 15.07
C PRO A 165 21.61 -0.40 13.56
N LEU A 166 22.77 -0.86 13.08
CA LEU A 166 22.92 -1.25 11.68
C LEU A 166 21.93 -2.36 11.31
N GLY A 167 21.33 -2.25 10.12
CA GLY A 167 20.25 -3.12 9.64
C GLY A 167 18.84 -2.76 10.15
N SER A 168 18.70 -1.87 11.13
CA SER A 168 17.40 -1.35 11.58
C SER A 168 16.82 -0.29 10.63
N ILE A 169 15.56 0.08 10.85
CA ILE A 169 14.86 1.13 10.13
C ILE A 169 14.93 2.43 10.93
N ILE A 170 15.13 3.54 10.24
CA ILE A 170 15.01 4.91 10.73
C ILE A 170 13.67 5.46 10.23
N PRO A 171 12.66 5.63 11.09
CA PRO A 171 11.41 6.25 10.71
C PRO A 171 11.59 7.78 10.62
N ILE A 172 11.32 8.35 9.46
CA ILE A 172 11.43 9.79 9.19
C ILE A 172 10.07 10.31 8.74
N MET A 173 9.60 11.41 9.33
CA MET A 173 8.37 12.08 8.92
C MET A 173 8.66 13.54 8.60
N ALA A 174 8.16 14.01 7.46
CA ALA A 174 8.05 15.42 7.15
C ALA A 174 6.58 15.84 7.09
N SER A 175 6.28 17.05 7.54
CA SER A 175 4.92 17.62 7.54
C SER A 175 4.97 19.13 7.25
N VAL A 176 3.86 19.68 6.76
CA VAL A 176 3.67 21.13 6.58
C VAL A 176 2.42 21.59 7.33
N VAL A 177 2.55 22.70 8.07
CA VAL A 177 1.42 23.35 8.72
C VAL A 177 0.66 24.16 7.68
N GLN A 178 -0.65 23.88 7.52
CA GLN A 178 -1.48 24.40 6.43
C GLN A 178 -2.50 25.46 6.87
N GLU A 179 -2.39 26.05 8.06
CA GLU A 179 -3.51 26.77 8.73
C GLU A 179 -4.41 27.60 7.80
N THR A 180 -3.83 28.56 7.07
CA THR A 180 -4.53 29.47 6.16
C THR A 180 -4.29 29.17 4.68
N HIS A 181 -3.69 28.02 4.36
CA HIS A 181 -3.35 27.62 2.99
C HIS A 181 -4.38 26.65 2.41
N GLN A 182 -4.50 26.64 1.08
CA GLN A 182 -5.21 25.58 0.37
C GLN A 182 -4.59 24.20 0.71
N PRO A 183 -5.32 23.07 0.56
CA PRO A 183 -4.75 21.75 0.82
C PRO A 183 -3.49 21.48 -0.01
N LEU A 184 -2.38 21.17 0.64
CA LEU A 184 -1.05 21.02 0.06
C LEU A 184 -0.67 19.55 -0.06
N LEU A 185 0.10 19.21 -1.10
CA LEU A 185 0.74 17.89 -1.23
C LEU A 185 2.23 18.02 -0.95
N LEU A 186 2.68 17.39 0.13
CA LEU A 186 4.07 17.42 0.54
C LEU A 186 4.90 16.34 -0.16
N LEU A 187 5.96 16.73 -0.86
CA LEU A 187 6.93 15.83 -1.50
C LEU A 187 8.35 16.03 -0.93
N LEU A 188 9.14 14.95 -0.92
CA LEU A 188 10.59 15.01 -0.66
C LEU A 188 11.31 14.79 -2.00
N GLU A 189 12.05 15.78 -2.47
CA GLU A 189 12.71 15.74 -3.78
C GLU A 189 14.14 15.21 -3.71
N GLU A 190 14.88 15.66 -2.70
CA GLU A 190 16.29 15.35 -2.51
C GLU A 190 16.59 15.10 -1.04
N CYS A 191 17.48 14.17 -0.77
CA CYS A 191 17.99 13.86 0.56
C CYS A 191 19.34 13.20 0.39
N VAL A 192 20.35 13.69 1.11
CA VAL A 192 21.67 13.09 1.15
C VAL A 192 22.04 12.71 2.57
N ALA A 193 22.94 11.75 2.72
CA ALA A 193 23.61 11.48 3.97
C ALA A 193 25.09 11.84 3.88
N ALA A 194 25.60 12.49 4.91
CA ALA A 194 27.01 12.85 5.03
C ALA A 194 27.54 12.47 6.41
N THR A 195 28.86 12.30 6.52
CA THR A 195 29.53 12.04 7.81
C THR A 195 29.81 13.31 8.60
N ILE A 196 29.64 14.48 7.98
CA ILE A 196 29.81 15.80 8.58
C ILE A 196 28.53 16.64 8.41
N PRO A 197 28.19 17.51 9.38
CA PRO A 197 26.98 18.33 9.33
C PRO A 197 27.00 19.45 8.29
N GLU A 198 28.19 19.96 7.99
CA GLU A 198 28.39 21.06 7.04
C GLU A 198 28.76 20.45 5.68
N LEU A 199 27.85 20.61 4.71
CA LEU A 199 28.05 20.11 3.36
C LEU A 199 28.93 21.08 2.57
N TYR A 200 30.19 20.70 2.40
CA TYR A 200 31.12 21.35 1.46
C TYR A 200 31.19 20.56 0.16
N THR A 201 31.61 21.20 -0.94
CA THR A 201 31.78 20.57 -2.27
C THR A 201 32.64 19.31 -2.23
N GLU A 202 33.59 19.23 -1.29
CA GLU A 202 34.52 18.11 -1.11
C GLU A 202 34.00 16.99 -0.17
N SER A 203 32.77 17.12 0.33
CA SER A 203 32.21 16.15 1.30
C SER A 203 31.78 14.87 0.58
N THR A 204 32.09 13.71 1.16
CA THR A 204 31.52 12.44 0.69
C THR A 204 30.05 12.38 1.07
N MET A 205 29.17 12.63 0.09
CA MET A 205 27.72 12.60 0.24
C MET A 205 27.15 11.34 -0.42
N TYR A 206 26.21 10.70 0.26
CA TYR A 206 25.48 9.54 -0.24
C TYR A 206 24.03 9.93 -0.56
N PRO A 207 23.60 9.91 -1.82
CA PRO A 207 22.24 10.29 -2.18
C PRO A 207 21.24 9.22 -1.77
N ILE A 208 20.30 9.59 -0.89
CA ILE A 208 19.20 8.73 -0.46
C ILE A 208 17.99 8.96 -1.38
N ILE A 209 17.63 10.21 -1.60
CA ILE A 209 16.57 10.63 -2.52
C ILE A 209 17.20 11.57 -3.55
N SER A 210 16.94 11.33 -4.83
CA SER A 210 17.39 12.18 -5.94
C SER A 210 16.35 12.16 -7.06
N ASN A 211 16.62 12.84 -8.19
CA ASN A 211 15.73 12.86 -9.35
C ASN A 211 14.28 13.23 -8.97
N LYS A 212 14.12 14.28 -8.15
CA LYS A 212 12.82 14.81 -7.72
C LYS A 212 11.93 13.76 -7.04
N GLY A 213 12.50 13.01 -6.09
CA GLY A 213 11.75 12.09 -5.24
C GLY A 213 11.99 10.60 -5.48
N CYS A 214 12.92 10.22 -6.36
CA CYS A 214 13.36 8.83 -6.48
C CYS A 214 14.19 8.42 -5.26
N LEU A 215 13.67 7.49 -4.45
CA LEU A 215 14.37 6.87 -3.33
C LEU A 215 15.38 5.82 -3.83
N LEU A 216 16.63 6.24 -4.04
CA LEU A 216 17.70 5.40 -4.58
C LEU A 216 18.03 4.21 -3.68
N GLU A 217 17.96 4.42 -2.36
CA GLU A 217 18.29 3.40 -1.38
C GLU A 217 17.30 2.21 -1.38
N SER A 218 16.11 2.37 -1.98
CA SER A 218 15.13 1.27 -2.11
C SER A 218 15.55 0.15 -3.05
N VAL A 219 16.54 0.40 -3.93
CA VAL A 219 17.00 -0.61 -4.91
C VAL A 219 17.76 -1.75 -4.22
N SER A 220 18.49 -1.44 -3.15
CA SER A 220 19.37 -2.37 -2.44
C SER A 220 19.02 -2.57 -0.96
N SER A 221 17.92 -1.98 -0.49
CA SER A 221 17.52 -2.05 0.92
C SER A 221 16.00 -2.13 1.09
N ARG A 222 15.54 -2.27 2.34
CA ARG A 222 14.12 -2.22 2.71
C ARG A 222 13.60 -0.80 2.89
N SER A 223 14.30 0.19 2.34
CA SER A 223 13.88 1.59 2.42
C SER A 223 12.65 1.83 1.54
N LYS A 224 11.64 2.51 2.08
CA LYS A 224 10.39 2.80 1.37
C LYS A 224 9.69 4.03 1.91
N PHE A 225 8.93 4.70 1.04
CA PHE A 225 7.90 5.61 1.49
C PHE A 225 6.72 4.81 2.05
N GLU A 226 6.18 5.24 3.18
CA GLU A 226 4.99 4.62 3.78
C GLU A 226 3.70 5.18 3.15
N PRO A 227 2.59 4.42 3.21
CA PRO A 227 1.29 4.90 2.75
C PRO A 227 0.89 6.22 3.40
N ARG A 228 0.52 7.19 2.55
CA ARG A 228 0.20 8.55 2.98
C ARG A 228 -1.12 8.58 3.75
N GLN A 229 -1.11 9.17 4.94
CA GLN A 229 -2.32 9.39 5.76
C GLN A 229 -2.94 10.78 5.54
N LYS A 230 -2.11 11.79 5.26
CA LYS A 230 -2.50 13.19 5.00
C LYS A 230 -1.68 13.74 3.84
N SER A 231 -2.27 14.55 2.96
CA SER A 231 -1.56 15.15 1.80
C SER A 231 -0.34 15.97 2.24
N SER A 232 -0.45 16.67 3.37
CA SER A 232 0.57 17.51 3.97
C SER A 232 1.62 16.80 4.83
N GLU A 233 1.67 15.47 4.77
CA GLU A 233 2.62 14.67 5.52
C GLU A 233 3.18 13.55 4.64
N ILE A 234 4.48 13.30 4.72
CA ILE A 234 5.16 12.19 4.05
C ILE A 234 6.04 11.43 5.04
N ARG A 235 6.00 10.11 4.95
CA ARG A 235 6.70 9.19 5.86
C ARG A 235 7.68 8.33 5.07
N LEU A 236 8.90 8.23 5.56
CA LEU A 236 9.99 7.44 4.98
C LEU A 236 10.52 6.48 6.03
N SER A 237 10.50 5.19 5.71
CA SER A 237 11.22 4.15 6.45
C SER A 237 12.56 3.96 5.76
N LEU A 238 13.65 4.48 6.34
CA LEU A 238 15.00 4.40 5.77
C LEU A 238 15.79 3.30 6.47
N GLN A 239 16.25 2.29 5.73
CA GLN A 239 17.15 1.29 6.31
C GLN A 239 18.52 1.91 6.60
N THR A 240 19.04 1.64 7.79
CA THR A 240 20.41 2.03 8.16
C THR A 240 21.45 1.37 7.24
N PHE A 241 22.40 2.18 6.81
CA PHE A 241 23.52 1.76 5.97
C PHE A 241 24.84 2.23 6.58
N THR A 242 25.94 1.68 6.08
CA THR A 242 27.30 2.09 6.46
C THR A 242 27.92 2.91 5.34
N PHE A 243 28.66 3.97 5.69
CA PHE A 243 29.56 4.58 4.72
C PHE A 243 30.70 3.61 4.43
N ALA A 244 31.02 3.39 3.15
CA ALA A 244 32.21 2.66 2.75
C ALA A 244 33.46 3.50 3.04
N MET A 245 33.77 3.70 4.32
CA MET A 245 35.08 4.19 4.74
C MET A 245 36.00 2.98 4.89
N GLY A 246 37.16 3.03 4.23
CA GLY A 246 38.12 1.92 4.12
C GLY A 246 38.78 1.43 5.41
N GLU A 247 38.16 1.58 6.58
CA GLU A 247 38.58 0.89 7.81
C GLU A 247 37.35 0.39 8.57
N GLU A 248 37.07 -0.90 8.43
CA GLU A 248 36.22 -1.65 9.36
C GLU A 248 36.89 -1.69 10.74
N LYS A 249 36.45 -0.82 11.65
CA LYS A 249 36.74 -1.01 13.08
C LYS A 249 35.47 -1.40 13.82
N HIS A 250 35.54 -2.59 14.40
CA HIS A 250 34.53 -3.15 15.30
C HIS A 250 34.28 -2.17 16.46
N GLY A 251 33.06 -1.65 16.59
CA GLY A 251 32.66 -0.71 17.65
C GLY A 251 32.58 0.79 17.27
N MET A 252 32.73 1.15 16.00
CA MET A 252 32.53 2.54 15.53
C MET A 252 31.04 2.89 15.47
N VAL A 253 30.59 3.86 16.27
CA VAL A 253 29.30 4.55 16.04
C VAL A 253 29.50 5.50 14.86
N GLN A 254 28.92 5.18 13.70
CA GLN A 254 28.93 6.08 12.55
C GLN A 254 27.92 7.20 12.79
N LYS A 255 28.40 8.45 12.74
CA LYS A 255 27.52 9.62 12.73
C LYS A 255 27.18 9.94 11.28
N ALA A 256 25.89 9.98 10.99
CA ALA A 256 25.37 10.46 9.73
C ALA A 256 24.51 11.70 9.99
N VAL A 257 24.63 12.69 9.11
CA VAL A 257 23.69 13.80 9.00
C VAL A 257 22.87 13.54 7.74
N ILE A 258 21.55 13.52 7.90
CA ILE A 258 20.58 13.29 6.82
C ILE A 258 19.95 14.64 6.48
N GLY A 259 20.13 15.09 5.25
CA GLY A 259 19.65 16.38 4.74
C GLY A 259 20.70 17.04 3.81
N PRO A 260 20.39 18.21 3.22
CA PRO A 260 19.12 18.93 3.27
C PRO A 260 18.00 18.15 2.57
N PHE A 261 16.77 18.40 3.01
CA PHE A 261 15.58 17.90 2.34
C PHE A 261 15.03 19.02 1.47
N THR A 262 15.00 18.81 0.16
CA THR A 262 14.25 19.72 -0.72
C THR A 262 12.78 19.30 -0.66
N ILE A 263 11.94 20.20 -0.18
CA ILE A 263 10.52 19.97 -0.01
C ILE A 263 9.78 20.78 -1.06
N THR A 264 8.95 20.12 -1.85
CA THR A 264 8.05 20.81 -2.77
C THR A 264 6.59 20.57 -2.43
N ASP A 265 5.81 21.58 -2.75
CA ASP A 265 4.38 21.61 -2.63
C ASP A 265 3.74 21.40 -4.00
N VAL A 266 2.81 20.47 -4.10
CA VAL A 266 2.12 20.15 -5.35
C VAL A 266 0.62 20.18 -5.13
N ASN A 267 0.04 21.35 -4.90
CA ASN A 267 -1.38 21.59 -5.14
C ASN A 267 -1.67 23.08 -5.42
N SER A 268 -1.98 23.34 -6.68
CA SER A 268 -2.98 24.33 -7.12
C SER A 268 -4.03 23.61 -7.95
#